data_AF-A0ABC9F130-F1
#
_entry.id   AF-A0ABC9F130-F1
#
_cell.length_a   1.000
_cell.length_b   1.000
_cell.length_c   1.000
_cell.angle_alpha   90.00
_cell.angle_beta   90.00
_cell.angle_gamma   90.00
#
_symmetry.space_group_name_H-M   'P 1'
#
loop_
_entity.id
_entity.type
_entity.pdbx_description
1 polymer ?
#
loop_
_entity_poly.entity_id
_entity_poly.type
_entity_poly.pdbx_seq_one_letter_code
_entity_poly.pdbx_strand_id
1 'polypeptide(L)'
;MSSQGFGPGSPKSFRYPNRGGGDFDLESGVPRKGRKPKNPHLEASIAMRIRYFYEAHPVAVALILLSFGLSVLILLSVYETRFRTMRSGGSWSSEVGEYPFPNLRNLVMVAGHSIYTSASCGKTDREDSWFLEPYQKHPGQAATFLAHIKEGVEIAAKDEGALLLFSGGETRKDAGPRSEAQSYWAIAESKGWFGNDDSVRSRALTEEHARDSFENLLFSVCRFRELTGRYPQNITHF
;
A
#
# COMPACT_ATOMS: atom_id res chain seq x y z
N MET A 1 23.76 -40.55 -87.73
CA MET A 1 22.29 -40.69 -87.61
C MET A 1 21.96 -40.83 -86.13
N SER A 2 21.12 -40.04 -85.48
CA SER A 2 20.92 -38.59 -85.48
C SER A 2 20.68 -38.23 -84.01
N SER A 3 21.17 -37.07 -83.61
CA SER A 3 21.31 -36.58 -82.24
C SER A 3 20.00 -36.21 -81.52
N GLN A 4 20.11 -36.20 -80.19
CA GLN A 4 19.18 -35.74 -79.16
C GLN A 4 18.56 -34.35 -79.39
N GLY A 5 17.42 -34.13 -78.72
CA GLY A 5 17.24 -32.91 -77.92
C GLY A 5 15.88 -32.22 -78.08
N PHE A 6 14.94 -32.46 -77.16
CA PHE A 6 13.85 -31.52 -76.88
C PHE A 6 13.60 -31.43 -75.37
N GLY A 7 14.09 -30.33 -74.78
CA GLY A 7 13.51 -29.72 -73.58
C GLY A 7 12.54 -28.60 -73.98
N PRO A 8 12.00 -27.84 -73.01
CA PRO A 8 10.67 -28.11 -72.46
C PRO A 8 9.68 -26.98 -72.78
N GLY A 9 8.39 -27.32 -72.90
CA GLY A 9 7.33 -26.33 -73.06
C GLY A 9 5.99 -26.88 -72.61
N SER A 10 5.60 -26.57 -71.37
CA SER A 10 4.29 -26.93 -70.82
C SER A 10 3.15 -26.25 -71.60
N PRO A 11 2.17 -26.97 -72.15
CA PRO A 11 0.90 -26.37 -72.52
C PRO A 11 0.07 -26.24 -71.23
N LYS A 12 -0.27 -25.01 -70.87
CA LYS A 12 -1.12 -24.66 -69.72
C LYS A 12 -2.40 -25.50 -69.75
N SER A 13 -2.71 -26.18 -68.64
CA SER A 13 -4.01 -26.81 -68.46
C SER A 13 -5.10 -25.74 -68.51
N PHE A 14 -6.11 -26.00 -69.33
CA PHE A 14 -7.32 -25.19 -69.39
C PHE A 14 -7.99 -25.23 -68.02
N ARG A 15 -7.96 -24.11 -67.28
CA ARG A 15 -8.68 -24.00 -66.01
C ARG A 15 -10.18 -23.90 -66.32
N TYR A 16 -10.93 -24.92 -65.95
CA TYR A 16 -12.37 -24.77 -65.77
C TYR A 16 -12.63 -23.71 -64.68
N PRO A 17 -13.54 -22.74 -64.88
CA PRO A 17 -13.94 -21.85 -63.81
C PRO A 17 -14.55 -22.70 -62.69
N ASN A 18 -14.00 -22.55 -61.49
CA ASN A 18 -14.51 -23.21 -60.29
C ASN A 18 -15.98 -22.82 -60.12
N ARG A 19 -16.85 -23.83 -60.18
CA ARG A 19 -18.32 -23.72 -60.13
C ARG A 19 -18.74 -23.34 -58.72
N GLY A 20 -18.58 -22.06 -58.36
CA GLY A 20 -19.37 -21.42 -57.32
C GLY A 20 -20.80 -21.33 -57.83
N GLY A 21 -21.61 -22.33 -57.50
CA GLY A 21 -22.96 -22.54 -58.04
C GLY A 21 -23.89 -21.36 -57.81
N GLY A 22 -24.24 -20.69 -58.90
CA GLY A 22 -25.53 -20.03 -59.08
C GLY A 22 -26.19 -20.67 -60.29
N ASP A 23 -27.41 -21.18 -60.14
CA ASP A 23 -28.15 -21.83 -61.22
C ASP A 23 -28.38 -20.84 -62.36
N PHE A 24 -27.90 -21.20 -63.54
CA PHE A 24 -28.06 -20.44 -64.77
C PHE A 24 -29.30 -20.96 -65.49
N ASP A 25 -30.37 -20.16 -65.50
CA ASP A 25 -31.63 -20.50 -66.14
C ASP A 25 -31.54 -20.18 -67.64
N LEU A 26 -31.59 -21.21 -68.49
CA LEU A 26 -31.26 -21.14 -69.92
C LEU A 26 -32.32 -20.43 -70.77
N GLU A 27 -33.48 -20.10 -70.21
CA GLU A 27 -34.62 -19.56 -70.95
C GLU A 27 -34.73 -18.02 -70.91
N SER A 28 -34.02 -17.33 -70.00
CA SER A 28 -34.23 -15.88 -69.78
C SER A 28 -33.02 -14.97 -70.01
N GLY A 29 -31.83 -15.49 -70.33
CA GLY A 29 -30.69 -14.69 -70.82
C GLY A 29 -30.11 -13.61 -69.90
N VAL A 30 -30.52 -13.51 -68.62
CA VAL A 30 -30.04 -12.48 -67.69
C VAL A 30 -29.26 -13.09 -66.52
N PRO A 31 -28.02 -12.64 -66.23
CA PRO A 31 -27.26 -13.13 -65.10
C PRO A 31 -27.86 -12.63 -63.77
N ARG A 32 -28.33 -13.55 -62.92
CA ARG A 32 -28.73 -13.22 -61.54
C ARG A 32 -27.51 -12.94 -60.68
N LYS A 33 -27.40 -11.71 -60.18
CA LYS A 33 -26.38 -11.27 -59.23
C LYS A 33 -26.53 -12.06 -57.92
N GLY A 34 -25.53 -12.88 -57.58
CA GLY A 34 -25.50 -13.63 -56.32
C GLY A 34 -25.68 -12.71 -55.12
N ARG A 35 -26.69 -12.98 -54.29
CA ARG A 35 -26.87 -12.29 -53.00
C ARG A 35 -25.67 -12.59 -52.12
N LYS A 36 -24.92 -11.55 -51.72
CA LYS A 36 -23.95 -11.66 -50.62
C LYS A 36 -24.68 -12.22 -49.39
N PRO A 37 -24.07 -13.14 -48.60
CA PRO A 37 -24.66 -13.55 -47.35
C PRO A 37 -24.78 -12.31 -46.46
N LYS A 38 -26.01 -11.98 -46.07
CA LYS A 38 -26.22 -11.05 -44.95
C LYS A 38 -25.68 -11.75 -43.71
N ASN A 39 -24.75 -11.13 -43.00
CA ASN A 39 -24.33 -11.58 -41.68
C ASN A 39 -25.60 -11.83 -40.85
N PRO A 40 -25.80 -13.04 -40.29
CA PRO A 40 -26.95 -13.27 -39.45
C PRO A 40 -26.79 -12.38 -38.23
N HIS A 41 -27.87 -11.69 -37.94
CA HIS A 41 -28.07 -10.71 -36.90
C HIS A 41 -27.94 -11.38 -35.52
N LEU A 42 -26.71 -11.71 -35.09
CA LEU A 42 -26.47 -12.35 -33.79
C LEU A 42 -26.95 -11.44 -32.63
N GLU A 43 -26.86 -10.12 -32.80
CA GLU A 43 -27.36 -9.14 -31.84
C GLU A 43 -28.90 -9.02 -31.79
N ALA A 44 -29.64 -9.33 -32.87
CA ALA A 44 -31.12 -9.20 -32.85
C ALA A 44 -31.74 -10.28 -32.01
N SER A 45 -31.20 -11.51 -32.07
CA SER A 45 -31.85 -12.62 -31.39
C SER A 45 -31.79 -12.43 -29.88
N ILE A 46 -30.69 -11.88 -29.36
CA ILE A 46 -30.51 -11.56 -27.96
C ILE A 46 -31.35 -10.34 -27.58
N ALA A 47 -31.28 -9.26 -28.37
CA ALA A 47 -32.07 -8.04 -28.11
C ALA A 47 -33.59 -8.29 -28.15
N MET A 48 -34.08 -9.15 -29.06
CA MET A 48 -35.49 -9.54 -29.16
C MET A 48 -35.92 -10.45 -28.00
N ARG A 49 -35.06 -11.36 -27.54
CA ARG A 49 -35.32 -12.20 -26.34
C ARG A 49 -35.36 -11.36 -25.06
N ILE A 50 -34.45 -10.41 -24.96
CA ILE A 50 -34.42 -9.40 -23.91
C ILE A 50 -35.73 -8.61 -23.94
N ARG A 51 -36.10 -8.01 -25.09
CA ARG A 51 -37.35 -7.25 -25.24
C ARG A 51 -38.60 -8.06 -24.90
N TYR A 52 -38.69 -9.30 -25.36
CA TYR A 52 -39.81 -10.20 -25.03
C TYR A 52 -39.88 -10.49 -23.53
N PHE A 53 -38.75 -10.67 -22.86
CA PHE A 53 -38.69 -10.85 -21.42
C PHE A 53 -39.17 -9.59 -20.66
N TYR A 54 -38.79 -8.40 -21.13
CA TYR A 54 -39.27 -7.12 -20.57
C TYR A 54 -40.78 -6.91 -20.77
N GLU A 55 -41.32 -7.28 -21.93
CA GLU A 55 -42.76 -7.18 -22.23
C GLU A 55 -43.60 -8.22 -21.47
N ALA A 56 -43.06 -9.44 -21.26
CA ALA A 56 -43.79 -10.53 -20.60
C ALA A 56 -43.74 -10.47 -19.06
N HIS A 57 -42.68 -9.89 -18.46
CA HIS A 57 -42.48 -9.90 -17.00
C HIS A 57 -42.13 -8.51 -16.44
N PRO A 58 -43.05 -7.54 -16.53
CA PRO A 58 -42.79 -6.17 -16.07
C PRO A 58 -42.47 -6.11 -14.56
N VAL A 59 -43.08 -7.00 -13.76
CA VAL A 59 -42.83 -7.09 -12.31
C VAL A 59 -41.42 -7.64 -12.02
N ALA A 60 -40.97 -8.67 -12.73
CA ALA A 60 -39.64 -9.24 -12.52
C ALA A 60 -38.54 -8.23 -12.86
N VAL A 61 -38.73 -7.46 -13.93
CA VAL A 61 -37.84 -6.35 -14.29
C VAL A 61 -37.81 -5.29 -13.20
N ALA A 62 -38.97 -4.87 -12.69
CA ALA A 62 -39.04 -3.90 -11.62
C ALA A 62 -38.30 -4.37 -10.35
N LEU A 63 -38.42 -5.65 -10.00
CA LEU A 63 -37.70 -6.25 -8.87
C LEU A 63 -36.18 -6.29 -9.09
N ILE A 64 -35.71 -6.58 -10.31
CA ILE A 64 -34.29 -6.55 -10.65
C ILE A 64 -33.72 -5.13 -10.59
N LEU A 65 -34.45 -4.15 -11.11
CA LEU A 65 -34.04 -2.75 -11.04
C LEU A 65 -34.04 -2.24 -9.59
N LEU A 66 -35.01 -2.66 -8.78
CA LEU A 66 -35.09 -2.31 -7.37
C LEU A 66 -33.94 -2.95 -6.56
N SER A 67 -33.61 -4.21 -6.81
CA SER A 67 -32.49 -4.89 -6.13
C SER A 67 -31.14 -4.29 -6.54
N PHE A 68 -30.97 -3.94 -7.83
CA PHE A 68 -29.79 -3.23 -8.31
C PHE A 68 -29.69 -1.84 -7.67
N GLY A 69 -30.78 -1.07 -7.65
CA GLY A 69 -30.85 0.23 -6.99
C GLY A 69 -30.53 0.16 -5.50
N LEU A 70 -31.09 -0.81 -4.78
CA LEU A 70 -30.80 -1.02 -3.36
C LEU A 70 -29.34 -1.40 -3.12
N SER A 71 -28.75 -2.22 -4.00
CA SER A 71 -27.34 -2.61 -3.93
C SER A 71 -26.41 -1.41 -4.15
N VAL A 72 -26.72 -0.56 -5.14
CA VAL A 72 -25.98 0.69 -5.38
C VAL A 72 -26.13 1.64 -4.20
N LEU A 73 -27.32 1.78 -3.63
CA LEU A 73 -27.55 2.61 -2.44
C LEU A 73 -26.79 2.09 -1.21
N ILE A 74 -26.74 0.77 -1.00
CA ILE A 74 -25.94 0.16 0.07
C ILE A 74 -24.46 0.40 -0.17
N LEU A 75 -23.98 0.22 -1.41
CA LEU A 75 -22.57 0.43 -1.74
C LEU A 75 -22.16 1.90 -1.60
N LEU A 76 -23.01 2.83 -2.06
CA LEU A 76 -22.84 4.27 -1.84
C LEU A 76 -22.92 4.62 -0.36
N SER A 77 -23.83 4.02 0.41
CA SER A 77 -23.93 4.22 1.85
C SER A 77 -22.70 3.69 2.59
N VAL A 78 -22.16 2.54 2.21
CA VAL A 78 -20.93 1.99 2.79
C VAL A 78 -19.73 2.84 2.39
N TYR A 79 -19.68 3.30 1.13
CA TYR A 79 -18.63 4.18 0.65
C TYR A 79 -18.67 5.55 1.34
N GLU A 80 -19.85 6.16 1.43
CA GLU A 80 -20.10 7.38 2.20
C GLU A 80 -19.84 7.15 3.68
N THR A 81 -20.17 6.00 4.27
CA THR A 81 -19.85 5.71 5.66
C THR A 81 -18.34 5.60 5.86
N ARG A 82 -17.61 4.90 4.98
CA ARG A 82 -16.14 4.81 5.02
C ARG A 82 -15.48 6.17 4.80
N PHE A 83 -15.96 6.93 3.81
CA PHE A 83 -15.46 8.25 3.45
C PHE A 83 -15.83 9.29 4.51
N ARG A 84 -17.01 9.20 5.12
CA ARG A 84 -17.43 10.00 6.27
C ARG A 84 -16.69 9.58 7.53
N THR A 85 -16.35 8.32 7.77
CA THR A 85 -15.42 7.94 8.85
C THR A 85 -14.02 8.50 8.59
N MET A 86 -13.60 8.60 7.32
CA MET A 86 -12.32 9.18 6.92
C MET A 86 -12.29 10.73 6.98
N ARG A 87 -13.41 11.41 6.67
CA ARG A 87 -13.61 12.88 6.82
C ARG A 87 -13.99 13.31 8.24
N SER A 88 -14.72 12.47 8.98
CA SER A 88 -15.07 12.63 10.40
C SER A 88 -13.89 12.33 11.32
N GLY A 89 -12.76 11.83 10.79
CA GLY A 89 -11.46 11.92 11.45
C GLY A 89 -10.96 13.37 11.63
N GLY A 90 -11.65 14.36 11.06
CA GLY A 90 -11.44 15.80 11.25
C GLY A 90 -12.55 16.52 12.04
N SER A 91 -13.58 15.80 12.51
CA SER A 91 -14.61 16.33 13.41
C SER A 91 -14.91 15.26 14.46
N TRP A 92 -13.90 14.95 15.27
CA TRP A 92 -14.17 14.47 16.62
C TRP A 92 -14.76 15.64 17.38
N SER A 93 -16.08 15.62 17.51
CA SER A 93 -16.80 16.31 18.57
C SER A 93 -16.06 16.13 19.89
N SER A 94 -15.92 17.22 20.63
CA SER A 94 -15.18 17.41 21.87
C SER A 94 -15.64 16.54 23.05
N GLU A 95 -15.66 15.22 22.89
CA GLU A 95 -15.40 14.27 23.96
C GLU A 95 -13.93 13.84 23.86
N VAL A 96 -13.05 14.82 24.03
CA VAL A 96 -11.62 14.56 24.17
C VAL A 96 -11.46 13.93 25.55
N GLY A 97 -11.35 12.61 25.60
CA GLY A 97 -10.61 12.00 26.69
C GLY A 97 -9.30 12.75 26.81
N GLU A 98 -9.01 13.27 28.01
CA GLU A 98 -7.87 14.14 28.27
C GLU A 98 -6.60 13.50 27.67
N TYR A 99 -6.00 14.16 26.66
CA TYR A 99 -4.76 13.66 26.06
C TYR A 99 -3.68 13.65 27.13
N PRO A 100 -2.82 12.61 27.22
CA PRO A 100 -1.82 12.52 28.28
C PRO A 100 -0.83 13.70 28.32
N PHE A 101 -0.54 14.30 27.15
CA PHE A 101 0.45 15.37 27.00
C PHE A 101 -0.10 16.55 26.17
N PRO A 102 -1.19 17.20 26.59
CA PRO A 102 -1.91 18.15 25.75
C PRO A 102 -1.12 19.45 25.51
N ASN A 103 -0.12 19.74 26.34
CA ASN A 103 0.66 20.98 26.27
C ASN A 103 1.94 20.85 25.43
N LEU A 104 2.38 19.64 25.10
CA LEU A 104 3.58 19.42 24.29
C LEU A 104 3.31 19.77 22.82
N ARG A 105 4.32 20.35 22.16
CA ARG A 105 4.20 20.91 20.82
C ARG A 105 5.32 20.47 19.88
N ASN A 106 6.47 20.09 20.42
CA ASN A 106 7.65 19.72 19.64
C ASN A 106 7.93 18.22 19.78
N LEU A 107 8.37 17.59 18.70
CA LEU A 107 8.76 16.19 18.69
C LEU A 107 10.28 16.11 18.59
N VAL A 108 10.91 15.47 19.56
CA VAL A 108 12.29 14.98 19.45
C VAL A 108 12.19 13.48 19.23
N MET A 109 12.57 13.00 18.06
CA MET A 109 12.55 11.57 17.76
C MET A 109 13.98 11.03 17.60
N VAL A 110 14.22 9.84 18.13
CA VAL A 110 15.47 9.12 17.96
C VAL A 110 15.16 7.80 17.26
N ALA A 111 15.62 7.66 16.01
CA ALA A 111 15.39 6.46 15.22
C ALA A 111 16.27 5.31 15.71
N GLY A 112 15.63 4.18 15.93
CA GLY A 112 16.23 2.89 16.14
C GLY A 112 16.90 2.43 14.86
N HIS A 113 18.10 1.88 15.02
CA HIS A 113 18.84 1.21 13.94
C HIS A 113 19.49 -0.10 14.39
N SER A 114 19.48 -0.40 15.70
CA SER A 114 20.02 -1.61 16.30
C SER A 114 19.40 -1.83 17.67
N ILE A 115 19.49 -3.06 18.18
CA ILE A 115 18.93 -3.44 19.47
C ILE A 115 20.06 -3.66 20.45
N TYR A 116 20.03 -3.00 21.60
CA TYR A 116 20.91 -3.33 22.73
C TYR A 116 20.44 -4.64 23.39
N THR A 117 21.24 -5.68 23.23
CA THR A 117 20.91 -7.07 23.60
C THR A 117 21.74 -7.60 24.77
N SER A 118 22.62 -6.80 25.37
CA SER A 118 23.50 -7.30 26.43
C SER A 118 22.70 -7.83 27.61
N ALA A 119 22.62 -9.15 27.73
CA ALA A 119 22.05 -9.87 28.86
C ALA A 119 22.96 -9.82 30.11
N SER A 120 24.21 -9.34 29.96
CA SER A 120 25.28 -9.47 30.94
C SER A 120 25.79 -8.15 31.52
N CYS A 121 25.03 -7.05 31.42
CA CYS A 121 25.49 -5.72 31.85
C CYS A 121 26.82 -5.31 31.17
N GLY A 122 27.03 -5.74 29.92
CA GLY A 122 28.19 -5.36 29.12
C GLY A 122 28.23 -3.85 28.88
N LYS A 123 29.42 -3.30 28.64
CA LYS A 123 29.55 -1.86 28.39
C LYS A 123 28.81 -1.49 27.11
N THR A 124 27.88 -0.54 27.22
CA THR A 124 27.02 -0.10 26.11
C THR A 124 27.76 0.46 24.89
N ASP A 125 29.03 0.81 25.04
CA ASP A 125 29.90 1.39 23.99
C ASP A 125 30.58 0.31 23.13
N ARG A 126 30.38 -0.98 23.42
CA ARG A 126 30.96 -2.08 22.67
C ARG A 126 29.97 -2.66 21.67
N GLU A 127 30.45 -2.90 20.45
CA GLU A 127 29.66 -3.49 19.37
C GLU A 127 29.11 -4.89 19.70
N ASP A 128 29.77 -5.64 20.59
CA ASP A 128 29.34 -6.97 21.05
C ASP A 128 28.07 -6.95 21.93
N SER A 129 27.70 -5.77 22.41
CA SER A 129 26.53 -5.54 23.25
C SER A 129 25.29 -5.12 22.45
N TRP A 130 25.44 -5.02 21.13
CA TRP A 130 24.41 -4.63 20.18
C TRP A 130 24.16 -5.73 19.15
N PHE A 131 22.90 -5.89 18.76
CA PHE A 131 22.54 -6.71 17.62
C PHE A 131 22.78 -5.92 16.33
N LEU A 132 23.94 -6.13 15.72
CA LEU A 132 24.37 -5.44 14.50
C LEU A 132 24.30 -6.36 13.28
N GLU A 133 23.69 -5.87 12.20
CA GLU A 133 23.77 -6.51 10.89
C GLU A 133 25.21 -6.49 10.35
N PRO A 134 25.59 -7.38 9.41
CA PRO A 134 26.94 -7.43 8.86
C PRO A 134 27.47 -6.08 8.34
N TYR A 135 26.61 -5.26 7.75
CA TYR A 135 26.98 -3.93 7.25
C TYR A 135 27.16 -2.87 8.36
N GLN A 136 26.61 -3.10 9.55
CA GLN A 136 26.70 -2.21 10.71
C GLN A 136 27.92 -2.54 11.59
N LYS A 137 28.61 -3.66 11.32
CA LYS A 137 29.78 -4.11 12.08
C LYS A 137 31.04 -3.35 11.66
N HIS A 138 31.08 -2.06 11.97
CA HIS A 138 32.28 -1.25 11.87
C HIS A 138 32.55 -0.54 13.20
N PRO A 139 33.82 -0.25 13.54
CA PRO A 139 34.15 0.39 14.81
C PRO A 139 33.44 1.75 14.98
N GLY A 140 32.79 1.95 16.13
CA GLY A 140 32.17 3.23 16.51
C GLY A 140 30.67 3.34 16.19
N GLN A 141 30.05 2.27 15.71
CA GLN A 141 28.62 2.27 15.42
C GLN A 141 27.80 2.33 16.72
N ALA A 142 28.13 1.48 17.70
CA ALA A 142 27.54 1.55 19.04
C ALA A 142 27.69 2.93 19.67
N ALA A 143 28.86 3.57 19.51
CA ALA A 143 29.11 4.90 20.04
C ALA A 143 28.20 5.97 19.38
N THR A 144 27.93 5.82 18.08
CA THR A 144 26.99 6.69 17.35
C THR A 144 25.57 6.55 17.89
N PHE A 145 25.09 5.32 18.11
CA PHE A 145 23.76 5.10 18.70
C PHE A 145 23.64 5.71 20.09
N LEU A 146 24.67 5.55 20.94
CA LEU A 146 24.71 6.19 22.25
C LEU A 146 24.70 7.72 22.15
N ALA A 147 25.40 8.30 21.17
CA ALA A 147 25.40 9.73 20.94
C ALA A 147 24.00 10.24 20.54
N HIS A 148 23.30 9.54 19.64
CA HIS A 148 21.95 9.91 19.23
C HIS A 148 20.95 9.85 20.41
N ILE A 149 21.02 8.79 21.22
CA ILE A 149 20.18 8.66 22.42
C ILE A 149 20.44 9.81 23.39
N LYS A 150 21.72 10.11 23.68
CA LYS A 150 22.11 11.18 24.60
C LYS A 150 21.69 12.55 24.10
N GLU A 151 21.95 12.86 22.83
CA GLU A 151 21.58 14.14 22.22
C GLU A 151 20.06 14.35 22.21
N GLY A 152 19.29 13.31 21.86
CA GLY A 152 17.82 13.37 21.91
C GLY A 152 17.30 13.70 23.31
N VAL A 153 17.87 13.09 24.35
CA VAL A 153 17.55 13.39 25.74
C VAL A 153 17.94 14.82 26.12
N GLU A 154 19.15 15.27 25.74
CA GLU A 154 19.62 16.63 26.04
C GLU A 154 18.81 17.73 25.35
N ILE A 155 18.31 17.49 24.14
CA ILE A 155 17.42 18.44 23.45
C ILE A 155 16.05 18.49 24.11
N ALA A 156 15.48 17.34 24.46
CA ALA A 156 14.22 17.28 25.20
C ALA A 156 14.33 17.90 26.61
N ALA A 157 15.53 17.91 27.19
CA ALA A 157 15.81 18.60 28.46
C ALA A 157 15.83 20.13 28.30
N LYS A 158 16.27 20.64 27.15
CA LYS A 158 16.33 22.09 26.85
C LYS A 158 14.96 22.66 26.44
N ASP A 159 14.01 21.79 26.08
CA ASP A 159 12.66 22.17 25.65
C ASP A 159 11.58 21.44 26.49
N GLU A 160 11.02 22.14 27.47
CA GLU A 160 9.91 21.62 28.30
C GLU A 160 8.65 21.30 27.50
N GLY A 161 8.49 21.90 26.32
CA GLY A 161 7.40 21.64 25.38
C GLY A 161 7.64 20.48 24.42
N ALA A 162 8.79 19.79 24.52
CA ALA A 162 9.12 18.65 23.68
C ALA A 162 8.63 17.32 24.27
N LEU A 163 8.16 16.44 23.39
CA LEU A 163 7.99 15.00 23.66
C LEU A 163 9.18 14.26 23.05
N LEU A 164 9.86 13.43 23.84
CA LEU A 164 10.91 12.53 23.36
C LEU A 164 10.29 11.19 22.96
N LEU A 165 10.49 10.78 21.71
CA LEU A 165 10.10 9.46 21.21
C LEU A 165 11.32 8.68 20.73
N PHE A 166 11.60 7.54 21.35
CA PHE A 166 12.44 6.51 20.74
C PHE A 166 11.56 5.70 19.79
N SER A 167 11.93 5.60 18.52
CA SER A 167 11.10 4.97 17.49
C SER A 167 11.85 3.84 16.80
N GLY A 168 11.23 2.68 16.67
CA GLY A 168 11.84 1.50 16.05
C GLY A 168 11.30 0.22 16.65
N GLY A 169 10.86 -0.69 15.79
CA GLY A 169 10.16 -1.91 16.17
C GLY A 169 11.04 -3.15 16.33
N GLU A 170 10.37 -4.29 16.45
CA GLU A 170 10.99 -5.61 16.53
C GLU A 170 11.39 -6.13 15.14
N THR A 171 12.43 -5.54 14.56
CA THR A 171 12.82 -5.83 13.18
C THR A 171 13.79 -7.02 13.03
N ARG A 172 14.30 -7.56 14.15
CA ARG A 172 15.33 -8.60 14.17
C ARG A 172 14.88 -9.84 14.92
N LYS A 173 14.59 -10.90 14.15
CA LYS A 173 14.14 -12.19 14.69
C LYS A 173 15.09 -12.76 15.74
N ASP A 174 16.39 -12.62 15.55
CA ASP A 174 17.41 -13.21 16.41
C ASP A 174 17.76 -12.33 17.63
N ALA A 175 17.19 -11.12 17.74
CA ALA A 175 17.40 -10.23 18.88
C ALA A 175 16.41 -10.48 20.04
N GLY A 176 15.42 -11.36 19.85
CA GLY A 176 14.36 -11.63 20.81
C GLY A 176 13.18 -10.64 20.74
N PRO A 177 12.19 -10.75 21.65
CA PRO A 177 11.00 -9.89 21.67
C PRO A 177 11.34 -8.53 22.29
N ARG A 178 12.18 -7.76 21.60
CA ARG A 178 12.63 -6.43 22.05
C ARG A 178 12.70 -5.50 20.85
N SER A 179 12.00 -4.38 20.96
CA SER A 179 12.05 -3.33 19.95
C SER A 179 13.32 -2.50 20.07
N GLU A 180 13.75 -1.90 18.97
CA GLU A 180 14.88 -0.95 18.98
C GLU A 180 14.59 0.23 19.93
N ALA A 181 13.37 0.76 19.90
CA ALA A 181 12.91 1.84 20.77
C ALA A 181 13.00 1.51 22.26
N GLN A 182 12.54 0.33 22.69
CA GLN A 182 12.67 -0.13 24.08
C GLN A 182 14.14 -0.21 24.50
N SER A 183 15.00 -0.70 23.61
CA SER A 183 16.42 -0.85 23.92
C SER A 183 17.10 0.51 24.13
N TYR A 184 16.72 1.53 23.36
CA TYR A 184 17.24 2.89 23.50
C TYR A 184 16.75 3.56 24.79
N TRP A 185 15.46 3.42 25.11
CA TRP A 185 14.89 3.92 26.36
C TRP A 185 15.59 3.30 27.58
N ALA A 186 15.82 1.98 27.56
CA ALA A 186 16.50 1.27 28.64
C ALA A 186 17.97 1.72 28.80
N ILE A 187 18.65 2.04 27.69
CA ILE A 187 19.99 2.64 27.76
C ILE A 187 19.94 3.99 28.45
N ALA A 188 19.06 4.90 28.01
CA ALA A 188 18.93 6.23 28.58
C ALA A 188 18.64 6.18 30.09
N GLU A 189 17.77 5.25 30.51
CA GLU A 189 17.48 4.97 31.92
C GLU A 189 18.72 4.46 32.66
N SER A 190 19.39 3.41 32.16
CA SER A 190 20.56 2.81 32.81
C SER A 190 21.73 3.79 32.98
N LYS A 191 21.81 4.80 32.12
CA LYS A 191 22.83 5.85 32.16
C LYS A 191 22.43 7.05 33.03
N GLY A 192 21.20 7.09 33.54
CA GLY A 192 20.65 8.21 34.29
C GLY A 192 20.53 9.49 33.45
N TRP A 193 20.41 9.38 32.12
CA TRP A 193 20.42 10.55 31.24
C TRP A 193 19.17 11.41 31.33
N PHE A 194 18.04 10.84 31.77
CA PHE A 194 16.82 11.61 31.99
C PHE A 194 16.93 12.67 33.11
N GLY A 195 17.99 12.63 33.93
CA GLY A 195 18.23 13.56 35.03
C GLY A 195 17.46 13.19 36.31
N ASN A 196 17.73 13.95 37.38
CA ASN A 196 17.14 13.71 38.71
C ASN A 196 15.73 14.30 38.88
N ASP A 197 15.34 15.27 38.05
CA ASP A 197 14.04 15.97 38.16
C ASP A 197 12.90 15.24 37.42
N ASP A 198 13.16 14.07 36.82
CA ASP A 198 12.21 13.25 36.04
C ASP A 198 11.42 14.02 34.95
N SER A 199 11.81 15.26 34.65
CA SER A 199 11.06 16.16 33.78
C SER A 199 11.08 15.66 32.34
N VAL A 200 12.20 15.12 31.88
CA VAL A 200 12.32 14.48 30.56
C VAL A 200 11.75 13.07 30.60
N ARG A 201 12.03 12.31 31.66
CA ARG A 201 11.57 10.93 31.81
C ARG A 201 10.05 10.83 31.69
N SER A 202 9.31 11.73 32.34
CA SER A 202 7.85 11.79 32.31
C SER A 202 7.27 12.11 30.92
N ARG A 203 8.09 12.65 30.00
CA ARG A 203 7.72 13.01 28.62
C ARG A 203 8.54 12.23 27.58
N ALA A 204 9.11 11.08 27.97
CA ALA A 204 9.87 10.19 27.10
C ALA A 204 9.12 8.87 26.92
N LEU A 205 8.80 8.52 25.68
CA LEU A 205 8.02 7.33 25.33
C LEU A 205 8.63 6.57 24.16
N THR A 206 8.08 5.40 23.87
CA THR A 206 8.47 4.55 22.74
C THR A 206 7.40 4.52 21.65
N GLU A 207 7.86 4.34 20.42
CA GLU A 207 7.09 3.92 19.25
C GLU A 207 7.77 2.63 18.72
N GLU A 208 7.04 1.51 18.69
CA GLU A 208 7.65 0.17 18.61
C GLU A 208 7.22 -0.64 17.39
N HIS A 209 6.64 0.02 16.39
CA HIS A 209 6.09 -0.64 15.21
C HIS A 209 6.84 -0.30 13.92
N ALA A 210 7.69 0.73 13.93
CA ALA A 210 8.44 1.11 12.75
C ALA A 210 9.43 0.03 12.30
N ARG A 211 9.42 -0.29 11.01
CA ARG A 211 10.29 -1.33 10.40
C ARG A 211 11.39 -0.75 9.53
N ASP A 212 11.28 0.53 9.17
CA ASP A 212 12.25 1.25 8.38
C ASP A 212 12.30 2.74 8.78
N SER A 213 13.17 3.51 8.12
CA SER A 213 13.36 4.94 8.42
C SER A 213 12.16 5.81 8.07
N PHE A 214 11.33 5.42 7.08
CA PHE A 214 10.13 6.16 6.74
C PHE A 214 9.05 5.94 7.80
N GLU A 215 8.87 4.69 8.24
CA GLU A 215 7.95 4.35 9.32
C GLU A 215 8.37 4.97 10.66
N ASN A 216 9.67 5.05 10.96
CA ASN A 216 10.16 5.74 12.16
C ASN A 216 9.61 7.16 12.25
N LEU A 217 9.71 7.93 11.16
CA LEU A 217 9.18 9.29 11.10
C LEU A 217 7.64 9.30 11.15
N LEU A 218 6.99 8.53 10.27
CA LEU A 218 5.54 8.55 10.13
C LEU A 218 4.83 8.12 11.42
N PHE A 219 5.30 7.03 12.03
CA PHE A 219 4.70 6.49 13.26
C PHE A 219 5.03 7.38 14.46
N SER A 220 6.22 7.99 14.53
CA SER A 220 6.51 9.01 15.56
C SER A 220 5.55 10.19 15.49
N VAL A 221 5.25 10.70 14.28
CA VAL A 221 4.29 11.80 14.08
C VAL A 221 2.87 11.37 14.48
N CYS A 222 2.46 10.15 14.13
CA CYS A 222 1.16 9.59 14.52
C CYS A 222 1.06 9.41 16.04
N ARG A 223 2.10 8.85 16.66
CA ARG A 223 2.19 8.63 18.11
C ARG A 223 2.18 9.96 18.87
N PHE A 224 2.87 10.98 18.36
CA PHE A 224 2.79 12.33 18.91
C PHE A 224 1.35 12.86 18.90
N ARG A 225 0.62 12.70 17.79
CA ARG A 225 -0.79 13.14 17.71
C ARG A 225 -1.70 12.35 18.65
N GLU A 226 -1.49 11.06 18.80
CA GLU A 226 -2.22 10.22 19.75
C GLU A 226 -2.06 10.74 21.19
N LEU A 227 -0.86 11.18 21.55
CA LEU A 227 -0.49 11.60 22.90
C LEU A 227 -0.84 13.05 23.23
N THR A 228 -0.89 13.92 22.22
CA THR A 228 -1.03 15.39 22.41
C THR A 228 -2.30 15.98 21.80
N GLY A 229 -3.02 15.20 20.98
CA GLY A 229 -4.19 15.65 20.22
C GLY A 229 -3.87 16.53 19.01
N ARG A 230 -2.59 16.81 18.73
CA ARG A 230 -2.14 17.73 17.68
C ARG A 230 -0.92 17.18 16.95
N TYR A 231 -0.65 17.69 15.76
CA TYR A 231 0.60 17.40 15.07
C TYR A 231 1.75 18.25 15.64
N PRO A 232 3.00 17.75 15.59
CA PRO A 232 4.14 18.51 16.10
C PRO A 232 4.38 19.76 15.26
N GLN A 233 4.76 20.86 15.92
CA GLN A 233 5.13 22.12 15.27
C GLN A 233 6.54 22.06 14.70
N ASN A 234 7.45 21.41 15.44
CA ASN A 234 8.83 21.16 15.05
C ASN A 234 9.17 19.69 15.26
N ILE A 235 10.03 19.16 14.38
CA ILE A 235 10.56 17.80 14.50
C ILE A 235 12.08 17.89 14.46
N THR A 236 12.72 17.41 15.52
CA THR A 236 14.16 17.13 15.58
C THR A 236 14.34 15.62 15.50
N HIS A 237 15.21 15.14 14.60
CA HIS A 237 15.42 13.70 14.40
C HIS A 237 16.92 13.35 14.38
N PHE A 238 17.22 12.14 14.87
CA PHE A 238 18.54 11.50 14.92
C PHE A 238 18.45 10.07 14.41
#